data_AF-A0A550GQE4-F1
#
_entry.id   AF-A0A550GQE4-F1
#
_cell.length_a   1.000
_cell.length_b   1.000
_cell.length_c   1.000
_cell.angle_alpha   90.00
_cell.angle_beta   90.00
_cell.angle_gamma   90.00
#
_symmetry.space_group_name_H-M   'P 1'
#
loop_
_entity.id
_entity.type
_entity.pdbx_description
1 polymer ?
#
loop_
_entity_poly.entity_id
_entity_poly.type
_entity_poly.pdbx_seq_one_letter_code
_entity_poly.pdbx_strand_id
1 'polypeptide(L)'
;MEVTSGILYALQARITSKLAAAGATSKEKAVTGQQAHLSMKEQNWIDYIAGGMCATIKKTIDGRFYVPLKSLNWEKENESTTSHNKKRVCIPQ
;
A
#
# COMPACT_ATOMS: atom_id res chain seq x y z
N MET A 1 7.27 -9.79 -20.20
CA MET A 1 6.45 -10.56 -19.24
C MET A 1 5.94 -9.58 -18.19
N GLU A 2 4.78 -8.96 -18.41
CA GLU A 2 4.31 -7.80 -17.61
C GLU A 2 2.93 -8.01 -16.96
N VAL A 3 2.42 -9.24 -16.95
CA VAL A 3 1.02 -9.52 -16.53
C VAL A 3 0.91 -9.81 -15.02
N THR A 4 2.00 -10.27 -14.38
CA THR A 4 2.03 -10.60 -12.95
C THR A 4 2.01 -9.36 -12.05
N SER A 5 2.48 -8.22 -12.54
CA SER A 5 2.56 -6.95 -11.80
C SER A 5 1.17 -6.40 -11.46
N GLY A 6 0.22 -6.46 -12.39
CA GLY A 6 -1.11 -5.85 -12.22
C GLY A 6 -2.01 -6.60 -11.22
N ILE A 7 -1.94 -7.92 -11.20
CA ILE A 7 -2.73 -8.75 -10.27
C ILE A 7 -2.23 -8.56 -8.84
N LEU A 8 -0.90 -8.55 -8.66
CA LEU A 8 -0.30 -8.32 -7.35
C LEU A 8 -0.59 -6.91 -6.84
N TYR A 9 -0.54 -5.90 -7.72
CA TYR A 9 -0.90 -4.52 -7.40
C TYR A 9 -2.36 -4.41 -6.97
N ALA A 10 -3.30 -5.00 -7.71
CA ALA A 10 -4.72 -5.00 -7.37
C ALA A 10 -4.99 -5.68 -6.02
N LEU A 11 -4.30 -6.78 -5.73
CA LEU A 11 -4.41 -7.48 -4.45
C LEU A 11 -3.86 -6.64 -3.30
N GLN A 12 -2.68 -6.02 -3.48
CA GLN A 12 -2.07 -5.13 -2.51
C GLN A 12 -2.94 -3.90 -2.25
N ALA A 13 -3.52 -3.29 -3.29
CA ALA A 13 -4.44 -2.17 -3.18
C ALA A 13 -5.71 -2.55 -2.40
N ARG A 14 -6.28 -3.74 -2.64
CA ARG A 14 -7.44 -4.25 -1.87
C ARG A 14 -7.11 -4.43 -0.40
N ILE A 15 -5.97 -5.06 -0.08
CA ILE A 15 -5.53 -5.25 1.30
C ILE A 15 -5.26 -3.90 1.97
N THR A 16 -4.63 -2.97 1.25
CA THR A 16 -4.33 -1.62 1.72
C THR A 16 -5.62 -0.84 2.02
N SER A 17 -6.61 -0.90 1.12
CA SER A 17 -7.92 -0.27 1.31
C SER A 17 -8.64 -0.84 2.54
N LYS A 18 -8.61 -2.16 2.76
CA LYS A 18 -9.20 -2.78 3.96
C LYS A 18 -8.48 -2.39 5.25
N LEU A 19 -7.15 -2.36 5.24
CA LEU A 19 -6.36 -1.89 6.39
C LEU A 19 -6.63 -0.41 6.69
N ALA A 20 -6.72 0.43 5.67
CA ALA A 20 -7.07 1.84 5.82
C ALA A 20 -8.50 2.02 6.34
N ALA A 21 -9.47 1.23 5.83
CA ALA A 21 -10.85 1.22 6.30
C ALA A 21 -10.95 0.75 7.76
N ALA A 22 -10.09 -0.17 8.18
CA ALA A 22 -9.95 -0.58 9.58
C ALA A 22 -9.20 0.44 10.45
N GLY A 23 -8.72 1.55 9.88
CA GLY A 23 -7.98 2.60 10.59
C GLY A 23 -6.52 2.25 10.89
N ALA A 24 -5.96 1.24 10.25
CA ALA A 24 -4.60 0.73 10.48
C ALA A 24 -3.54 1.58 9.78
N THR A 25 -3.47 2.85 10.16
CA THR A 25 -2.64 3.87 9.51
C THR A 25 -1.25 4.08 10.15
N SER A 26 -1.05 3.48 11.33
CA SER A 26 0.18 3.62 12.14
C SER A 26 0.45 2.32 12.90
N LYS A 27 1.69 2.14 13.37
CA LYS A 27 2.11 0.96 14.16
C LYS A 27 1.23 0.76 15.41
N GLU A 28 0.82 1.84 16.07
CA GLU A 28 -0.06 1.81 17.25
C GLU A 28 -1.49 1.37 16.90
N LYS A 29 -1.93 1.67 15.67
CA LYS A 29 -3.22 1.26 15.13
C LYS A 29 -3.12 -0.02 14.29
N ALA A 30 -2.00 -0.74 14.35
CA ALA A 30 -1.83 -1.94 13.55
C ALA A 30 -2.87 -2.99 13.94
N VAL A 31 -3.50 -3.57 12.93
CA VAL A 31 -4.60 -4.53 13.11
C VAL A 31 -4.18 -5.91 12.61
N THR A 32 -4.81 -6.94 13.16
CA THR A 32 -4.65 -8.30 12.63
C THR A 32 -5.42 -8.45 11.32
N GLY A 33 -5.03 -9.43 10.49
CA GLY A 33 -5.77 -9.74 9.26
C GLY A 33 -7.24 -10.09 9.52
N GLN A 34 -7.54 -10.67 10.69
CA GLN A 34 -8.90 -10.94 11.13
C GLN A 34 -9.67 -9.65 11.44
N GLN A 35 -9.07 -8.70 12.17
CA GLN A 35 -9.71 -7.41 12.46
C GLN A 35 -9.94 -6.56 11.21
N ALA A 36 -9.08 -6.67 10.20
CA ALA A 36 -9.25 -6.01 8.92
C ALA A 36 -10.22 -6.73 7.96
N HIS A 37 -10.91 -7.79 8.39
CA HIS A 37 -11.78 -8.63 7.55
C HIS A 37 -11.09 -9.03 6.23
N LEU A 38 -9.81 -9.42 6.31
CA LEU A 38 -9.10 -10.00 5.18
C LEU A 38 -9.63 -11.42 4.95
N SER A 39 -9.93 -11.73 3.69
CA SER A 39 -10.29 -13.07 3.26
C SER A 39 -9.10 -14.01 3.43
N MET A 40 -9.35 -15.32 3.51
CA MET A 40 -8.29 -16.33 3.66
C MET A 40 -7.19 -16.21 2.58
N LYS A 41 -7.56 -15.90 1.33
CA LYS A 41 -6.60 -15.62 0.26
C LYS A 41 -5.76 -14.38 0.55
N GLU A 42 -6.39 -13.29 0.99
CA GLU A 42 -5.70 -12.03 1.32
C GLU A 42 -4.76 -12.21 2.51
N GLN A 43 -5.12 -13.02 3.51
CA GLN A 43 -4.27 -13.35 4.66
C GLN A 43 -3.07 -14.23 4.27
N ASN A 44 -3.22 -15.16 3.33
CA ASN A 44 -2.08 -15.91 2.82
C ASN A 44 -1.12 -14.99 2.05
N TRP A 45 -1.65 -14.08 1.22
CA TRP A 45 -0.83 -13.20 0.40
C TRP A 45 -0.18 -12.05 1.19
N ILE A 46 -0.84 -11.54 2.24
CA ILE A 46 -0.31 -10.41 3.00
C ILE A 46 1.06 -10.73 3.61
N ASP A 47 1.31 -11.98 3.99
CA ASP A 47 2.58 -12.40 4.56
C ASP A 47 3.74 -12.35 3.54
N TYR A 48 3.44 -12.54 2.26
CA TYR A 48 4.43 -12.46 1.18
C TYR A 48 4.68 -11.03 0.68
N ILE A 49 3.68 -10.16 0.75
CA ILE A 49 3.79 -8.76 0.28
C ILE A 49 4.20 -7.80 1.41
N ALA A 50 3.94 -8.15 2.67
CA ALA A 50 4.31 -7.34 3.83
C ALA A 50 5.71 -7.67 4.31
N GLY A 51 6.49 -6.64 4.68
CA GLY A 51 7.83 -6.82 5.25
C GLY A 51 8.99 -6.60 4.26
N GLY A 52 8.71 -6.29 2.99
CA GLY A 52 9.72 -5.76 2.08
C GLY A 52 10.21 -4.36 2.50
N MET A 53 11.48 -4.03 2.24
CA MET A 53 12.07 -2.73 2.58
C MET A 53 11.30 -1.54 1.94
N CYS A 54 10.67 -1.76 0.78
CA CYS A 54 9.80 -0.81 0.07
C CYS A 54 8.32 -1.23 0.06
N ALA A 55 7.88 -2.14 0.94
CA ALA A 55 6.49 -2.56 0.97
C ALA A 55 5.59 -1.46 1.55
N THR A 56 4.51 -1.17 0.83
CA THR A 56 3.42 -0.26 1.25
C THR A 56 2.74 -0.76 2.54
N ILE A 57 2.78 -2.08 2.79
CA ILE A 57 2.20 -2.72 3.96
C ILE A 57 3.35 -3.12 4.90
N LYS A 58 3.32 -2.58 6.12
CA LYS A 58 4.29 -2.87 7.17
C LYS A 58 3.72 -3.92 8.11
N LYS A 59 4.56 -4.89 8.48
CA LYS A 59 4.26 -5.93 9.47
C LYS A 59 4.93 -5.59 10.80
N THR A 60 4.22 -5.75 11.90
CA THR A 60 4.76 -5.66 13.26
C THR A 60 5.25 -7.03 13.73
N ILE A 61 6.09 -7.04 14.77
CA ILE A 61 6.58 -8.28 15.38
C ILE A 61 5.45 -9.14 15.94
N ASP A 62 4.37 -8.51 16.40
CA ASP A 62 3.14 -9.15 16.90
C ASP A 62 2.25 -9.73 15.79
N GLY A 63 2.67 -9.72 14.53
CA GLY A 63 1.87 -10.21 13.40
C GLY A 63 0.69 -9.29 13.04
N ARG A 64 0.78 -7.99 13.37
CA ARG A 64 -0.20 -6.98 12.97
C ARG A 64 0.28 -6.22 11.75
N PHE A 65 -0.65 -5.71 10.97
CA PHE A 65 -0.37 -5.02 9.71
C PHE A 65 -0.87 -3.58 9.79
N TYR A 66 -0.09 -2.67 9.21
CA TYR A 66 -0.48 -1.28 9.07
C TYR A 66 0.06 -0.69 7.77
N VAL A 67 -0.62 0.34 7.28
CA VAL A 67 -0.25 1.09 6.09
C VAL A 67 0.13 2.50 6.54
N PRO A 68 1.41 2.90 6.49
CA PRO A 68 1.79 4.25 6.83
C PRO A 68 1.12 5.25 5.86
N LEU A 69 0.51 6.31 6.40
CA LEU A 69 -0.18 7.35 5.61
C LEU A 69 0.68 7.96 4.49
N LYS A 70 2.01 7.96 4.66
CA LYS A 70 2.97 8.40 3.63
C LYS A 70 2.85 7.60 2.32
N SER A 71 2.45 6.33 2.40
CA SER A 71 2.18 5.49 1.23
C SER A 71 0.80 5.76 0.60
N LEU A 72 -0.19 6.19 1.39
CA LEU A 72 -1.54 6.50 0.90
C LEU A 72 -1.57 7.85 0.15
N ASN A 73 -0.66 8.77 0.49
CA ASN A 73 -0.57 10.09 -0.12
C ASN A 73 0.10 10.09 -1.52
N TRP A 74 0.86 9.03 -1.84
CA TRP A 74 1.59 8.90 -3.11
C TRP A 74 0.64 8.74 -4.31
N GLU A 75 -0.53 8.10 -4.17
CA GLU A 75 -1.51 8.01 -5.27
C GLU A 75 -2.27 9.33 -5.48
N LYS A 76 -2.50 10.12 -4.43
CA LYS A 76 -3.19 11.42 -4.52
C LYS A 76 -2.33 12.52 -5.18
N GLU A 77 -1.02 12.51 -4.98
CA GLU A 77 -0.12 13.48 -5.64
C GLU A 77 0.12 13.19 -7.13
N ASN A 78 -0.02 11.93 -7.56
CA ASN A 78 0.20 11.54 -8.95
C ASN A 78 -1.06 11.69 -9.85
N GLU A 79 -2.27 11.75 -9.28
CA GLU A 79 -3.49 12.07 -10.04
C GLU A 79 -3.71 13.58 -10.20
N SER A 80 -3.12 14.42 -9.34
CA SER A 80 -3.22 15.88 -9.44
C SER A 80 -2.22 16.52 -10.41
N THR A 81 -1.25 15.77 -10.92
CA THR A 81 -0.21 16.30 -11.85
C THR A 81 -0.51 16.05 -13.34
N THR A 82 -1.60 15.34 -13.69
CA THR A 82 -1.98 15.12 -15.10
C THR A 82 -3.06 16.11 -15.59
N SER A 83 -3.29 17.21 -14.87
CA SER A 83 -4.16 18.28 -15.37
C SER A 83 -3.71 19.69 -15.00
N HIS A 84 -2.40 19.95 -14.99
CA HIS A 84 -1.87 21.27 -15.34
C HIS A 84 -0.36 21.23 -15.51
N ASN A 85 0.11 21.97 -16.51
CA ASN A 85 1.48 22.50 -16.62
C ASN A 85 2.50 21.73 -17.49
N LYS A 86 2.24 21.85 -18.80
CA LYS A 86 3.23 22.16 -19.84
C LYS A 86 4.45 22.94 -19.29
N LYS A 87 5.65 22.37 -19.44
CA LYS A 87 7.01 22.96 -19.26
C LYS A 87 7.57 23.03 -17.82
N ARG A 88 8.53 22.13 -17.54
CA ARG A 88 9.95 22.53 -17.43
C ARG A 88 10.86 21.30 -17.47
N VAL A 89 11.60 21.21 -18.57
CA VAL A 89 12.84 20.43 -18.68
C VAL A 89 13.86 21.12 -17.76
N CYS A 90 14.43 20.39 -16.81
CA CYS A 90 15.63 20.80 -16.09
C CYS A 90 16.76 19.85 -16.51
N ILE A 91 17.71 20.43 -17.23
CA ILE A 91 19.01 19.89 -17.62
C ILE A 91 19.95 19.99 -16.40
N PRO A 92 20.72 18.95 -16.03
CA PRO A 92 21.90 19.13 -15.19
C PRO A 92 23.13 19.46 -16.06
N GLN A 93 23.93 20.40 -15.56
CA GLN A 93 25.13 20.96 -16.19
C GLN A 93 26.25 19.94 -16.42
#